data_AF-A0A4W5JSU8-F1
#
_entry.id   AF-A0A4W5JSU8-F1
#
_cell.length_a   1.000
_cell.length_b   1.000
_cell.length_c   1.000
_cell.angle_alpha   90.00
_cell.angle_beta   90.00
_cell.angle_gamma   90.00
#
_symmetry.space_group_name_H-M   'P 1'
#
loop_
_entity.id
_entity.type
_entity.pdbx_description
1 polymer ?
#
loop_
_entity_poly.entity_id
_entity_poly.type
_entity_poly.pdbx_seq_one_letter_code
_entity_poly.pdbx_strand_id
1 'polypeptide(L)'
;MVWAVLMKRQKMALFLWKRGEEAMAKALVACKLYKAMAHESSQSELVDDIFQDLENNSKEFGQLAYELLDQSYKHDEQVAMKLLTYQLKNWSNSTCLKLAVAAKHRDFIAHTCSQMLLTEMWMGCLRMGKRNGFKVGLCPEHGQAIAERQST
;
A
#
# COMPACT_ATOMS: atom_id res chain seq x y z
N MET A 1 -10.48 17.07 -1.05
CA MET A 1 -10.91 15.67 -0.81
C MET A 1 -10.79 15.28 0.66
N VAL A 2 -9.61 15.40 1.31
CA VAL A 2 -9.42 15.09 2.74
C VAL A 2 -10.46 15.78 3.64
N TRP A 3 -10.69 17.08 3.46
CA TRP A 3 -11.74 17.80 4.20
C TRP A 3 -13.15 17.17 4.06
N ALA A 4 -13.52 16.71 2.87
CA ALA A 4 -14.82 16.09 2.65
C ALA A 4 -14.96 14.75 3.40
N VAL A 5 -13.87 13.98 3.49
CA VAL A 5 -13.79 12.73 4.26
C VAL A 5 -13.94 13.01 5.75
N LEU A 6 -13.18 13.98 6.28
CA LEU A 6 -13.24 14.37 7.70
C LEU A 6 -14.62 14.89 8.10
N MET A 7 -15.31 15.59 7.19
CA MET A 7 -16.67 16.09 7.41
C MET A 7 -17.77 15.05 7.10
N LYS A 8 -17.42 13.77 6.87
CA LYS A 8 -18.34 12.67 6.53
C LYS A 8 -19.23 12.95 5.30
N ARG A 9 -18.78 13.79 4.36
CA ARG A 9 -19.51 14.14 3.14
C ARG A 9 -19.17 13.18 1.99
N GLN A 10 -19.66 11.94 2.06
CA GLN A 10 -19.28 10.85 1.13
C GLN A 10 -19.45 11.21 -0.36
N LYS A 11 -20.63 11.70 -0.76
CA LYS A 11 -20.91 12.06 -2.17
C LYS A 11 -19.93 13.12 -2.71
N MET A 12 -19.56 14.09 -1.87
CA MET A 12 -18.59 15.12 -2.23
C MET A 12 -17.16 14.53 -2.29
N ALA A 13 -16.81 13.65 -1.37
CA ALA A 13 -15.52 12.96 -1.37
C ALA A 13 -15.33 12.14 -2.66
N LEU A 14 -16.34 11.37 -3.06
CA LEU A 14 -16.34 10.59 -4.31
C LEU A 14 -16.24 11.48 -5.55
N PHE A 15 -16.98 12.59 -5.58
CA PHE A 15 -16.90 13.55 -6.67
C PHE A 15 -15.51 14.16 -6.82
N LEU A 16 -14.90 14.59 -5.71
CA LEU A 16 -13.54 15.15 -5.70
C LEU A 16 -12.46 14.10 -6.01
N TRP A 17 -12.73 12.83 -5.67
CA TRP A 17 -11.85 11.72 -6.00
C TRP A 17 -11.80 11.47 -7.51
N LYS A 18 -12.96 11.41 -8.18
CA LYS A 18 -13.05 11.16 -9.64
C LYS A 18 -12.37 12.23 -10.50
N ARG A 19 -12.32 13.48 -10.03
CA ARG A 19 -11.80 14.63 -10.81
C ARG A 19 -10.33 14.96 -10.52
N GLY A 20 -9.71 14.31 -9.54
CA GLY A 20 -8.38 14.68 -9.08
C GLY A 20 -7.30 13.73 -9.58
N GLU A 21 -6.06 14.23 -9.63
CA GLU A 21 -4.86 13.39 -9.85
C GLU A 21 -4.61 12.44 -8.68
N GLU A 22 -3.76 11.43 -8.86
CA GLU A 22 -3.38 10.48 -7.81
C GLU A 22 -4.59 9.77 -7.18
N ALA A 23 -5.58 9.38 -8.01
CA ALA A 23 -6.83 8.78 -7.55
C ALA A 23 -6.62 7.55 -6.64
N MET A 24 -5.67 6.68 -6.98
CA MET A 24 -5.34 5.50 -6.15
C MET A 24 -4.87 5.90 -4.74
N ALA A 25 -3.94 6.86 -4.64
CA ALA A 25 -3.45 7.35 -3.35
C ALA A 25 -4.58 8.00 -2.54
N LYS A 26 -5.40 8.83 -3.18
CA LYS A 26 -6.56 9.47 -2.56
C LYS A 26 -7.55 8.46 -1.99
N ALA A 27 -7.83 7.39 -2.72
CA ALA A 27 -8.71 6.31 -2.25
C ALA A 27 -8.12 5.59 -1.03
N LEU A 28 -6.83 5.23 -1.06
CA LEU A 28 -6.15 4.59 0.07
C LEU A 28 -6.12 5.47 1.32
N VAL A 29 -5.85 6.77 1.14
CA VAL A 29 -5.88 7.75 2.24
C VAL A 29 -7.29 7.92 2.79
N ALA A 30 -8.31 8.02 1.92
CA ALA A 30 -9.71 8.06 2.34
C ALA A 30 -10.08 6.83 3.18
N CYS A 31 -9.73 5.63 2.70
CA CYS A 31 -9.95 4.37 3.40
C CYS A 31 -9.29 4.39 4.80
N LYS A 32 -8.02 4.80 4.90
CA LYS A 32 -7.32 4.92 6.19
C LYS A 32 -8.01 5.91 7.14
N LEU A 33 -8.41 7.08 6.64
CA LEU A 33 -9.07 8.11 7.45
C LEU A 33 -10.44 7.64 7.96
N TYR A 34 -11.26 7.01 7.11
CA TYR A 34 -12.54 6.47 7.53
C TYR A 34 -12.38 5.38 8.59
N LYS A 35 -11.42 4.45 8.45
CA LYS A 35 -11.11 3.44 9.48
C LYS A 35 -10.67 4.06 10.79
N ALA A 36 -9.81 5.08 10.73
CA ALA A 36 -9.36 5.78 11.93
C ALA A 36 -10.53 6.48 12.65
N MET A 37 -11.39 7.18 11.89
CA MET A 37 -12.57 7.83 12.46
C MET A 37 -13.59 6.83 13.02
N ALA A 38 -13.75 5.66 12.38
CA ALA A 38 -14.58 4.58 12.91
C ALA A 38 -14.04 4.09 14.24
N HIS A 39 -12.74 3.80 14.33
CA HIS A 39 -12.07 3.37 15.56
C HIS A 39 -12.22 4.38 16.72
N GLU A 40 -12.12 5.68 16.46
CA GLU A 40 -12.36 6.70 17.49
C GLU A 40 -13.84 6.75 17.91
N SER A 41 -14.76 6.52 16.97
CA SER A 41 -16.20 6.54 17.24
C SER A 41 -16.68 5.34 18.06
N SER A 42 -16.04 4.17 17.92
CA SER A 42 -16.39 2.95 18.68
C SER A 42 -16.08 3.03 20.18
N GLN A 43 -15.40 4.07 20.64
CA GLN A 43 -15.16 4.31 22.07
C GLN A 43 -16.33 5.02 22.77
N SER A 44 -17.38 5.40 22.03
CA SER A 44 -18.57 6.07 22.55
C SER A 44 -19.80 5.16 22.41
N GLU A 45 -20.44 4.81 23.53
CA GLU A 45 -21.52 3.79 23.63
C GLU A 45 -22.82 4.11 22.84
N LEU A 46 -22.93 5.26 22.18
CA LEU A 46 -24.16 5.75 21.53
C LEU A 46 -24.06 5.89 20.00
N VAL A 47 -23.02 5.31 19.37
CA VAL A 47 -22.55 5.73 18.02
C VAL A 47 -22.42 4.56 17.02
N ASP A 48 -23.11 3.44 17.25
CA ASP A 48 -23.01 2.25 16.38
C ASP A 48 -23.41 2.52 14.92
N ASP A 49 -24.44 3.32 14.66
CA ASP A 49 -24.86 3.66 13.29
C ASP A 49 -23.78 4.45 12.55
N ILE A 50 -23.14 5.39 13.23
CA ILE A 50 -22.07 6.22 12.66
C ILE A 50 -20.80 5.39 12.45
N PHE A 51 -20.49 4.47 13.36
CA PHE A 51 -19.38 3.54 13.18
C PHE A 51 -19.59 2.70 11.91
N GLN A 52 -20.78 2.12 11.76
CA GLN A 52 -21.11 1.28 10.61
C GLN A 52 -21.06 2.06 9.29
N ASP A 53 -21.55 3.30 9.28
CA ASP A 53 -21.46 4.19 8.11
C ASP A 53 -20.01 4.51 7.73
N LEU A 54 -19.15 4.81 8.71
CA LEU A 54 -17.74 5.10 8.47
C LEU A 54 -17.02 3.86 7.92
N GLU A 55 -17.32 2.68 8.45
CA GLU A 55 -16.74 1.42 7.97
C GLU A 55 -17.20 1.10 6.55
N ASN A 56 -18.47 1.34 6.22
CA ASN A 56 -19.00 1.18 4.87
C ASN A 56 -18.34 2.14 3.87
N ASN A 57 -18.17 3.42 4.24
CA ASN A 57 -17.48 4.40 3.42
C ASN A 57 -16.00 4.05 3.20
N SER A 58 -15.33 3.53 4.25
CA SER A 58 -13.97 2.99 4.17
C SER A 58 -13.87 1.86 3.15
N LYS A 59 -14.82 0.90 3.18
CA LYS A 59 -14.87 -0.23 2.24
C LYS A 59 -15.09 0.24 0.80
N GLU A 60 -15.97 1.21 0.58
CA GLU A 60 -16.20 1.78 -0.76
C GLU A 60 -14.90 2.37 -1.34
N PHE A 61 -14.19 3.20 -0.57
CA PHE A 61 -12.90 3.74 -1.03
C PHE A 61 -11.81 2.69 -1.19
N GLY A 62 -11.80 1.66 -0.34
CA GLY A 62 -10.89 0.52 -0.50
C GLY A 62 -11.14 -0.22 -1.82
N GLN A 63 -12.40 -0.54 -2.10
CA GLN A 63 -12.81 -1.20 -3.34
C GLN A 63 -12.42 -0.37 -4.57
N LEU A 64 -12.61 0.95 -4.54
CA LEU A 64 -12.18 1.85 -5.61
C LEU A 64 -10.66 1.83 -5.83
N ALA A 65 -9.86 1.77 -4.76
CA ALA A 65 -8.40 1.61 -4.89
C ALA A 65 -8.03 0.26 -5.51
N TYR A 66 -8.68 -0.82 -5.09
CA TYR A 66 -8.47 -2.16 -5.63
C TYR A 66 -8.81 -2.22 -7.12
N GLU A 67 -9.99 -1.72 -7.51
CA GLU A 67 -10.43 -1.70 -8.90
C GLU A 67 -9.52 -0.87 -9.80
N LEU A 68 -9.04 0.28 -9.31
CA LEU A 68 -8.05 1.07 -10.05
C LEU A 68 -6.74 0.31 -10.26
N LEU A 69 -6.29 -0.47 -9.26
CA LEU A 69 -5.08 -1.27 -9.39
C LEU A 69 -5.28 -2.41 -10.40
N ASP A 70 -6.39 -3.13 -10.30
CA ASP A 70 -6.75 -4.22 -11.21
C ASP A 70 -6.87 -3.72 -12.66
N GLN A 71 -7.54 -2.58 -12.88
CA GLN A 71 -7.64 -1.95 -14.19
C GLN A 71 -6.27 -1.51 -14.72
N SER A 72 -5.44 -0.90 -13.87
CA SER A 72 -4.09 -0.47 -14.25
C SER A 72 -3.23 -1.66 -14.62
N TYR A 73 -3.31 -2.75 -13.86
CA TYR A 73 -2.54 -3.97 -14.07
C TYR A 73 -2.98 -4.71 -15.35
N LYS A 74 -4.28 -4.78 -15.61
CA LYS A 74 -4.83 -5.34 -16.86
C LYS A 74 -4.43 -4.54 -18.10
N HIS A 75 -4.24 -3.24 -17.94
CA HIS A 75 -3.82 -2.36 -19.03
C HIS A 75 -2.32 -2.51 -19.34
N ASP A 76 -1.48 -2.35 -18.31
CA ASP A 76 -0.04 -2.54 -18.42
C ASP A 76 0.55 -2.88 -17.03
N GLU A 77 1.07 -4.10 -16.92
CA GLU A 77 1.65 -4.61 -15.67
C GLU A 77 2.82 -3.76 -15.16
N GLN A 78 3.71 -3.33 -16.07
CA GLN A 78 4.91 -2.57 -15.73
C GLN A 78 4.56 -1.15 -15.28
N VAL A 79 3.58 -0.52 -15.92
CA VAL A 79 3.08 0.80 -15.51
C VAL A 79 2.38 0.70 -14.15
N ALA A 80 1.58 -0.34 -13.90
CA ALA A 80 0.93 -0.54 -12.61
C ALA A 80 1.95 -0.74 -11.47
N MET A 81 3.01 -1.52 -11.70
CA MET A 81 4.08 -1.71 -10.72
C MET A 81 4.86 -0.42 -10.44
N LYS A 82 5.10 0.41 -11.47
CA LYS A 82 5.66 1.76 -11.28
C LYS A 82 4.73 2.68 -10.50
N LEU A 83 3.42 2.63 -10.76
CA LEU A 83 2.43 3.41 -10.03
C LEU A 83 2.41 3.06 -8.52
N LEU A 84 2.65 1.79 -8.17
CA LEU A 84 2.75 1.33 -6.79
C LEU A 84 4.01 1.82 -6.06
N THR A 85 5.12 2.00 -6.78
CA THR A 85 6.43 2.40 -6.26
C THR A 85 6.73 3.89 -6.39
N TYR A 86 5.94 4.61 -7.17
CA TYR A 86 6.08 6.05 -7.38
C TYR A 86 5.96 6.83 -6.06
N GLN A 87 6.88 7.78 -5.85
CA GLN A 87 6.86 8.65 -4.68
C GLN A 87 5.90 9.81 -4.90
N LEU A 88 4.87 9.85 -4.06
CA LEU A 88 3.85 10.87 -4.12
C LEU A 88 4.27 12.09 -3.30
N LYS A 89 4.69 13.17 -3.98
CA LYS A 89 5.13 14.42 -3.33
C LYS A 89 4.04 15.02 -2.42
N ASN A 90 2.78 14.89 -2.84
CA ASN A 90 1.63 15.40 -2.09
C ASN A 90 1.29 14.57 -0.85
N TRP A 91 1.85 13.36 -0.71
CA TRP A 91 1.56 12.42 0.37
C TRP A 91 2.84 12.04 1.14
N SER A 92 3.62 13.06 1.51
CA SER A 92 4.85 12.92 2.31
C SER A 92 5.91 11.99 1.67
N ASN A 93 6.02 12.02 0.33
CA ASN A 93 6.89 11.13 -0.44
C ASN A 93 6.61 9.62 -0.18
N SER A 94 5.39 9.29 0.26
CA SER A 94 4.94 7.91 0.43
C SER A 94 4.65 7.28 -0.94
N THR A 95 4.75 5.96 -1.01
CA THR A 95 4.32 5.20 -2.19
C THR A 95 2.90 4.68 -1.99
N CYS A 96 2.18 4.38 -3.08
CA CYS A 96 0.84 3.77 -2.99
C CYS A 96 0.87 2.46 -2.18
N LEU A 97 1.92 1.65 -2.33
CA LEU A 97 2.09 0.43 -1.54
C LEU A 97 2.22 0.72 -0.04
N LYS A 98 3.01 1.72 0.36
CA LYS A 98 3.13 2.14 1.77
C LYS A 98 1.80 2.66 2.32
N LEU A 99 1.05 3.41 1.52
CA LEU A 99 -0.27 3.91 1.90
C LEU A 99 -1.28 2.76 2.08
N ALA A 100 -1.26 1.75 1.22
CA ALA A 100 -2.12 0.57 1.33
C ALA A 100 -1.84 -0.25 2.61
N VAL A 101 -0.56 -0.42 2.95
CA VAL A 101 -0.15 -1.04 4.23
C VAL A 101 -0.62 -0.20 5.41
N ALA A 102 -0.45 1.12 5.36
CA ALA A 102 -0.91 2.03 6.42
C ALA A 102 -2.44 2.05 6.58
N ALA A 103 -3.19 1.82 5.49
CA ALA A 103 -4.65 1.67 5.48
C ALA A 103 -5.12 0.26 5.91
N LYS A 104 -4.19 -0.67 6.19
CA LYS A 104 -4.45 -2.08 6.47
C LYS A 104 -5.35 -2.73 5.41
N HIS A 105 -5.17 -2.38 4.14
CA HIS A 105 -6.00 -2.89 3.05
C HIS A 105 -5.45 -4.23 2.54
N ARG A 106 -5.92 -5.34 3.13
CA ARG A 106 -5.39 -6.68 2.85
C ARG A 106 -5.59 -7.10 1.39
N ASP A 107 -6.77 -6.87 0.82
CA ASP A 107 -7.06 -7.32 -0.56
C ASP A 107 -6.19 -6.59 -1.60
N PHE A 108 -5.94 -5.31 -1.40
CA PHE A 108 -5.01 -4.52 -2.24
C PHE A 108 -3.57 -5.07 -2.17
N ILE A 109 -3.12 -5.48 -0.97
CA ILE A 109 -1.79 -6.07 -0.79
C ILE A 109 -1.72 -7.48 -1.39
N ALA A 110 -2.80 -8.26 -1.26
CA ALA A 110 -2.91 -9.61 -1.81
C ALA A 110 -3.05 -9.64 -3.34
N HIS A 111 -3.39 -8.50 -3.97
CA HIS A 111 -3.50 -8.39 -5.41
C HIS A 111 -2.21 -8.83 -6.13
N THR A 112 -2.36 -9.52 -7.27
CA THR A 112 -1.25 -10.08 -8.05
C THR A 112 -0.17 -9.04 -8.38
N CYS A 113 -0.55 -7.82 -8.78
CA CYS A 113 0.39 -6.73 -9.03
C CYS A 113 1.27 -6.40 -7.81
N SER A 114 0.66 -6.32 -6.62
CA SER A 114 1.36 -6.05 -5.36
C SER A 114 2.29 -7.22 -5.00
N GLN A 115 1.83 -8.46 -5.16
CA GLN A 115 2.64 -9.65 -4.88
C GLN A 115 3.82 -9.81 -5.85
N MET A 116 3.62 -9.55 -7.14
CA MET A 116 4.69 -9.55 -8.12
C MET A 116 5.74 -8.49 -7.79
N LEU A 117 5.30 -7.27 -7.46
CA LEU A 117 6.20 -6.21 -7.02
C LEU A 117 6.99 -6.60 -5.76
N LEU A 118 6.32 -7.14 -4.74
CA LEU A 118 6.98 -7.61 -3.52
C LEU A 118 7.98 -8.74 -3.82
N THR A 119 7.65 -9.65 -4.75
CA THR A 119 8.54 -10.72 -5.18
C THR A 119 9.75 -10.15 -5.90
N GLU A 120 9.58 -9.16 -6.79
CA GLU A 120 10.69 -8.48 -7.46
C GLU A 120 11.58 -7.71 -6.48
N MET A 121 10.98 -7.01 -5.50
CA MET A 121 11.73 -6.34 -4.44
C MET A 121 12.51 -7.36 -3.59
N TRP A 122 11.92 -8.50 -3.28
CA TRP A 122 12.56 -9.58 -2.51
C TRP A 122 13.70 -10.23 -3.28
N MET A 123 13.50 -10.51 -4.57
CA MET A 123 14.54 -11.05 -5.45
C MET A 123 15.61 -10.01 -5.82
N GLY A 124 15.40 -8.73 -5.54
CA GLY A 124 16.33 -7.65 -5.91
C GLY A 124 16.67 -7.65 -7.42
N CYS A 125 17.87 -7.19 -7.78
CA CYS A 125 18.36 -7.19 -9.16
C CYS A 125 18.75 -8.59 -9.71
N LEU A 126 18.40 -9.70 -9.05
CA LEU A 126 18.81 -11.06 -9.45
C LEU A 126 18.25 -11.53 -10.80
N ARG A 127 17.44 -10.72 -11.50
CA ARG A 127 16.96 -11.00 -12.86
C ARG A 127 17.90 -10.54 -13.99
N MET A 128 19.07 -9.97 -13.71
CA MET A 128 20.11 -9.81 -14.74
C MET A 128 20.84 -11.12 -15.01
N GLY A 129 20.14 -12.06 -15.63
CA GLY A 129 20.74 -13.27 -16.18
C GLY A 129 19.77 -14.44 -16.15
N LYS A 130 19.39 -14.92 -17.33
CA LYS A 130 18.95 -16.31 -17.52
C LYS A 130 19.99 -17.24 -16.91
N ARG A 131 19.84 -17.64 -15.64
CA ARG A 131 20.49 -18.83 -15.08
C ARG A 131 19.51 -19.55 -14.19
N ASN A 132 19.27 -20.79 -14.59
CA ASN A 132 18.50 -21.78 -13.86
C ASN A 132 19.08 -21.98 -12.46
N GLY A 133 18.19 -22.26 -11.50
CA GLY A 133 18.55 -22.90 -10.24
C GLY A 133 18.61 -21.95 -9.05
N PHE A 134 17.70 -22.17 -8.12
CA PHE A 134 17.79 -21.72 -6.74
C PHE A 134 19.17 -22.08 -6.15
N LYS A 135 20.04 -21.09 -6.00
CA LYS A 135 21.09 -21.08 -4.98
C LYS A 135 21.07 -19.71 -4.33
N VAL A 136 20.16 -19.54 -3.37
CA VAL A 136 20.29 -18.48 -2.36
C VAL A 136 21.40 -18.94 -1.42
N GLY A 137 22.65 -18.66 -1.78
CA GLY A 137 23.78 -18.83 -0.88
C GLY A 137 23.61 -17.84 0.26
N LEU A 138 23.43 -18.35 1.49
CA LEU A 138 23.65 -17.59 2.71
C LEU A 138 25.02 -16.89 2.57
N CYS A 139 25.03 -15.56 2.60
CA CYS A 139 26.27 -14.81 2.85
C CYS A 139 26.62 -15.01 4.34
N PRO A 140 27.77 -15.63 4.69
CA PRO A 140 28.26 -15.61 6.05
C PRO A 140 29.09 -14.34 6.22
N GLU A 141 28.44 -13.22 6.57
CA GLU A 141 29.16 -12.06 7.10
C GLU A 141 29.23 -12.17 8.62
N HIS A 142 30.33 -12.75 9.11
CA HIS A 142 31.04 -12.47 10.39
C HIS A 142 31.81 -13.72 10.84
N GLY A 143 33.08 -13.83 10.44
CA GLY A 143 33.93 -14.94 10.88
C GLY A 143 35.41 -14.90 10.51
N GLN A 144 35.98 -13.75 10.13
CA GLN A 144 37.41 -13.63 9.80
C GLN A 144 38.12 -12.47 10.52
N ALA A 145 37.77 -12.20 11.77
CA ALA A 145 38.46 -11.19 12.58
C ALA A 145 39.15 -11.72 13.86
N ILE A 146 39.16 -13.03 14.13
CA ILE A 146 39.80 -13.56 15.35
C ILE A 146 40.51 -14.90 15.06
N ALA A 147 41.63 -14.86 14.33
CA ALA A 147 42.57 -16.00 14.29
C ALA A 147 44.03 -15.61 13.93
N GLU A 148 44.43 -14.34 14.04
CA GLU A 148 45.83 -13.90 13.86
C GLU A 148 46.40 -13.25 15.14
N ARG A 149 46.13 -13.85 16.30
CA ARG A 149 46.80 -13.49 17.57
C ARG A 149 47.11 -14.71 18.43
N GLN A 150 47.69 -15.77 17.86
CA GLN A 150 48.49 -16.76 18.60
C GLN A 150 49.53 -17.37 17.64
N SER A 151 50.51 -16.58 17.22
CA SER A 151 51.81 -17.05 16.76
C SER A 151 52.78 -15.88 16.79
N THR A 152 53.27 -15.58 17.98
CA THR A 152 54.60 -15.02 18.31
C THR A 152 54.73 -14.93 19.81
#